data_AF-A0A7J4HQ25-F1
#
_entry.id   AF-A0A7J4HQ25-F1
#
_cell.length_a   1.000
_cell.length_b   1.000
_cell.length_c   1.000
_cell.angle_alpha   90.00
_cell.angle_beta   90.00
_cell.angle_gamma   90.00
#
_symmetry.space_group_name_H-M   'P 1'
#
loop_
_entity.id
_entity.type
_entity.pdbx_description
1 polymer ?
#
loop_
_entity_poly.entity_id
_entity_poly.type
_entity_poly.pdbx_seq_one_letter_code
_entity_poly.pdbx_strand_id
1 'polypeptide(L)' 'MTRHFQKKIKLGVAGRRTKWAPVWAVLRKFGQGRKIHPSRITNMRRSWRRTKLKIKPRRTQKKHLG' A
#
# COMPACT_ATOMS: atom_id res chain seq x y z
N MET A 1 -4.56 21.93 14.33
CA MET A 1 -4.59 20.54 13.80
C MET A 1 -5.30 19.64 14.81
N THR A 2 -6.24 18.79 14.38
CA THR A 2 -6.96 17.90 15.32
C THR A 2 -6.12 16.68 15.71
N ARG A 3 -6.39 16.09 16.88
CA ARG A 3 -5.76 14.84 17.37
C ARG A 3 -5.77 13.71 16.34
N HIS A 4 -6.73 13.69 15.43
CA HIS A 4 -6.90 12.65 14.41
C HIS A 4 -6.28 12.98 13.04
N PHE A 5 -5.66 14.15 12.89
CA PHE A 5 -5.10 14.61 11.61
C PHE A 5 -4.06 13.63 11.05
N GLN A 6 -3.10 13.21 11.88
CA GLN A 6 -2.06 12.24 11.49
C GLN A 6 -2.66 10.87 11.10
N LYS A 7 -3.73 10.44 11.78
CA LYS A 7 -4.45 9.21 11.43
C LYS A 7 -5.10 9.35 10.04
N LYS A 8 -5.73 10.48 9.74
CA LYS A 8 -6.35 10.75 8.44
C LYS A 8 -5.31 10.75 7.30
N ILE A 9 -4.14 11.37 7.51
CA ILE A 9 -3.05 11.35 6.53
C ILE A 9 -2.61 9.90 6.24
N LYS A 10 -2.30 9.13 7.29
CA LYS A 10 -1.86 7.72 7.15
C LYS A 10 -2.91 6.87 6.44
N LEU A 11 -4.19 7.07 6.75
CA LEU A 11 -5.30 6.40 6.06
C LEU A 11 -5.39 6.80 4.58
N GLY A 12 -5.22 8.08 4.26
CA GLY A 12 -5.18 8.57 2.88
C GLY A 12 -4.04 7.95 2.06
N VAL A 13 -2.83 7.88 2.62
CA VAL A 13 -1.70 7.18 1.97
C VAL A 13 -2.01 5.70 1.76
N ALA A 14 -2.58 5.03 2.77
CA ALA A 14 -2.93 3.62 2.66
C ALA A 14 -4.07 3.35 1.66
N GLY A 15 -5.02 4.28 1.54
CA GLY A 15 -6.10 4.23 0.55
C GLY A 15 -5.59 4.31 -0.88
N ARG A 16 -4.55 5.10 -1.14
CA ARG A 16 -3.91 5.17 -2.47
C ARG A 16 -3.27 3.85 -2.90
N ARG A 17 -2.84 3.00 -1.95
CA ARG A 17 -2.18 1.71 -2.20
C ARG A 17 -3.14 0.55 -2.52
N THR A 18 -4.45 0.78 -2.64
CA THR A 18 -5.42 -0.29 -3.00
C THR A 18 -5.54 -0.47 -4.51
N LYS A 19 -5.20 0.56 -5.28
CA LYS A 19 -5.26 0.60 -6.74
C LYS A 19 -4.12 -0.20 -7.36
N TRP A 20 -4.37 -0.76 -8.55
CA TRP A 20 -3.32 -1.33 -9.38
C TRP A 20 -2.41 -0.24 -9.98
N ALA A 21 -1.24 -0.65 -10.44
CA ALA A 21 -0.39 0.20 -11.27
C ALA A 21 -1.17 0.65 -12.53
N PRO A 22 -1.00 1.90 -12.96
CA PRO A 22 -1.71 2.41 -14.12
C PRO A 22 -1.21 1.76 -15.42
N VAL A 23 -2.10 1.65 -16.41
CA VAL A 23 -1.80 0.99 -17.70
C VAL A 23 -0.60 1.63 -18.40
N TRP A 24 -0.51 2.96 -18.39
CA TRP A 24 0.63 3.67 -19.01
C TRP A 24 1.98 3.26 -18.39
N ALA A 25 2.03 2.93 -17.10
CA ALA A 25 3.27 2.49 -16.45
C ALA A 25 3.65 1.07 -16.88
N VAL A 26 2.66 0.22 -17.16
CA VAL A 26 2.87 -1.11 -17.75
C VAL A 26 3.45 -0.99 -19.14
N LEU A 27 2.86 -0.14 -19.98
CA LEU A 27 3.32 0.11 -21.34
C LEU A 27 4.74 0.68 -21.37
N ARG A 28 5.06 1.64 -20.50
CA ARG A 28 6.42 2.21 -20.39
C ARG A 28 7.46 1.19 -19.98
N LYS A 29 7.12 0.23 -19.11
CA LYS A 29 8.08 -0.76 -18.60
C LYS A 29 8.29 -1.93 -19.56
N PHE A 30 7.23 -2.42 -20.20
CA PHE A 30 7.27 -3.65 -20.98
C PHE A 30 7.15 -3.46 -22.50
N GLY A 31 6.91 -2.23 -22.95
CA GLY A 31 6.64 -1.92 -24.35
C GLY A 31 5.17 -2.11 -24.74
N GLN A 32 4.81 -1.54 -25.88
CA GLN A 32 3.49 -1.68 -26.47
C GLN A 32 3.30 -3.08 -27.06
N GLY A 33 2.04 -3.55 -27.14
CA GLY A 33 1.69 -4.87 -27.73
C GLY A 33 1.73 -6.05 -26.76
N ARG A 34 2.33 -5.92 -25.56
CA ARG A 34 2.33 -6.98 -24.55
C ARG A 34 1.10 -6.91 -23.64
N LYS A 35 0.29 -7.97 -23.60
CA LYS A 35 -0.88 -8.11 -22.71
C LYS A 35 -0.46 -8.48 -21.28
N ILE A 36 0.29 -7.60 -20.61
CA ILE A 36 0.78 -7.83 -19.24
C ILE A 36 -0.16 -7.19 -18.22
N HIS A 37 -0.57 -7.97 -17.22
CA HIS A 37 -1.41 -7.48 -16.13
C HIS A 37 -0.59 -6.57 -15.17
N PRO A 38 -1.15 -5.43 -14.68
CA PRO A 38 -0.46 -4.48 -13.81
C PRO A 38 0.03 -5.04 -12.47
N SER A 39 -0.43 -6.22 -12.07
CA SER A 39 0.09 -6.95 -10.90
C SER A 39 1.60 -7.19 -10.97
N ARG A 40 2.17 -7.33 -12.17
CA ARG A 40 3.61 -7.54 -12.37
C ARG A 40 4.47 -6.33 -11.97
N ILE A 41 3.88 -5.14 -11.88
CA ILE A 41 4.56 -3.89 -11.46
C ILE A 41 4.08 -3.44 -10.08
N THR A 42 2.88 -3.85 -9.67
CA THR A 42 2.27 -3.41 -8.41
C THR A 42 2.90 -4.15 -7.23
N ASN A 43 4.03 -3.64 -6.74
CA ASN A 43 4.77 -4.27 -5.63
C ASN A 43 3.99 -4.23 -4.31
N MET A 44 3.24 -3.15 -4.07
CA MET A 44 2.52 -2.95 -2.82
C MET A 44 1.05 -2.67 -3.11
N ARG A 45 0.23 -3.72 -3.05
CA ARG A 45 -1.24 -3.61 -3.07
C ARG A 45 -1.82 -4.01 -1.73
N ARG A 46 -2.67 -3.16 -1.17
CA ARG A 46 -3.35 -3.41 0.10
C ARG A 46 -4.75 -3.98 -0.11
N SER A 47 -5.09 -5.01 0.68
CA SER A 47 -6.48 -5.45 0.90
C SER A 47 -6.87 -5.26 2.36
N TRP A 48 -8.06 -4.71 2.61
CA TRP A 48 -8.57 -4.49 3.96
C TRP A 48 -8.94 -5.78 4.69
N ARG A 49 -9.29 -6.85 3.95
CA ARG A 49 -9.59 -8.18 4.50
C ARG A 49 -8.30 -8.89 4.91
N ARG A 50 -7.28 -8.89 4.05
CA ARG A 50 -6.05 -9.67 4.26
C ARG A 50 -5.00 -9.00 5.14
N THR A 51 -4.79 -7.69 4.99
CA THR A 51 -3.69 -6.99 5.67
C THR A 51 -4.24 -5.82 6.46
N LYS A 52 -4.05 -5.77 7.78
CA LYS A 52 -4.55 -4.67 8.63
C LYS A 52 -3.50 -3.57 8.82
N LEU A 53 -3.95 -2.32 8.95
CA LEU A 53 -3.05 -1.17 9.17
C LEU A 53 -2.67 -1.06 10.64
N LYS A 54 -1.37 -0.98 10.91
CA LYS A 54 -0.81 -0.78 12.26
C LYS A 54 -0.70 0.72 12.57
N ILE A 55 -1.81 1.46 12.50
CA ILE A 55 -1.82 2.93 12.71
C ILE A 55 -1.89 3.30 14.19
N LYS A 56 -2.60 2.51 14.99
CA LYS A 56 -2.70 2.74 16.44
C LYS A 56 -1.40 2.28 17.11
N PRO A 57 -0.94 2.98 18.17
CA PRO A 57 0.13 2.46 19.01
C PRO A 57 -0.31 1.09 19.54
N ARG A 58 0.59 0.12 19.48
CA ARG A 58 0.38 -1.23 19.98
C ARG A 58 1.63 -1.63 20.75
N ARG A 59 1.44 -2.24 21.92
CA ARG A 59 2.56 -2.87 22.63
C ARG A 59 3.07 -3.99 21.72
N THR A 60 4.30 -3.85 21.26
CA THR A 60 4.97 -4.89 20.48
C THR A 60 6.02 -5.48 21.40
N GLN A 61 5.94 -6.78 21.68
CA GLN A 61 7.00 -7.45 22.44
C GLN A 61 8.31 -7.28 21.68
N LYS A 62 9.32 -6.76 22.37
CA LYS A 62 10.68 -6.69 21.85
C LYS A 62 11.28 -8.07 22.03
N LYS A 63 11.13 -8.91 20.99
CA LYS A 63 11.66 -10.29 20.99
C LYS A 63 13.17 -10.41 21.26
N HIS A 64 13.90 -9.29 21.20
CA HIS A 64 15.34 -9.20 21.41
C HIS A 64 15.74 -8.70 22.81
N LEU A 65 14.80 -8.39 23.71
CA LEU A 65 15.12 -7.85 25.03
C LEU A 65 14.96 -8.84 26.20
N GLY A 66 14.71 -10.12 25.94
CA GLY A 66 14.49 -11.13 26.98
C GLY A 66 13.07 -11.08 27.53
#